data_AF-A0A1E1XCZ2-F1
#
_entry.id   AF-A0A1E1XCZ2-F1
#
_cell.length_a   1.000
_cell.length_b   1.000
_cell.length_c   1.000
_cell.angle_alpha   90.00
_cell.angle_beta   90.00
_cell.angle_gamma   90.00
#
_symmetry.space_group_name_H-M   'P 1'
#
loop_
_entity.id
_entity.type
_entity.pdbx_description
1 polymer ?
#
loop_
_entity_poly.entity_id
_entity_poly.type
_entity_poly.pdbx_seq_one_letter_code
_entity_poly.pdbx_strand_id
1 'polypeptide(L)'
;LPLSTELTLPLMKDPLVSVQFDGSETDKISYSDVWQGGQPLPFQESRIIYASLTSAKRLTSSEAVKEAWELEFELPVNCRSEVNIKPGDSFGFLCVNRLAEVNYVIERLGVLDSQMVSVAHSKKARNMEHLPKQPLTVRRLLTTCCDVRGIPKKIFLRTLAEYTSDTIEKRRLLELSSREGSKDYIRYILEARNTYLDVLKAFCSCKPPLAVLLEHLPRLLPRYYSVCNWLPEKEDIIPHRFKILYKRCPIPGSNEEGLCTGWLTELAEKWSAERDLVSGLSSLSLNEVHWQKVPVYLRKNTTFRFPESLNVPVIMIGPGSGVAPFLSYLQWRREAILQSDKADISETWLFTGCRHRHLDFLYEDELKQLLMQGALLKLIVSFSRDVECRNGADKSEDASKREEDKASGTSGDVGIDSKPCVKETVPALKVVRTQEWKMKENDSGVSNWISGGKYVQDSMRLWHHDIARLISLPDSCVYVCGDAVSMATSVRDTVVEILVDEGTVATKEDGVTFVKELQKQGRYMEDIWTA
;
A
#
# COMPACT_ATOMS: atom_id res chain seq x y z
N LEU A 1 5.23 -16.22 35.18
CA LEU A 1 5.46 -17.64 35.56
C LEU A 1 5.84 -17.69 37.03
N PRO A 2 5.78 -18.82 37.75
CA PRO A 2 6.41 -18.92 39.07
C PRO A 2 7.88 -18.49 38.99
N LEU A 3 8.40 -17.78 40.01
CA LEU A 3 9.79 -17.31 40.02
C LEU A 3 10.81 -18.47 39.96
N SER A 4 10.43 -19.65 40.44
CA SER A 4 11.23 -20.89 40.41
C SER A 4 11.29 -21.57 39.03
N THR A 5 10.53 -21.11 38.03
CA THR A 5 10.53 -21.74 36.71
C THR A 5 11.85 -21.48 35.97
N GLU A 6 12.51 -22.57 35.58
CA GLU A 6 13.69 -22.55 34.72
C GLU A 6 13.29 -22.15 33.30
N LEU A 7 14.05 -21.24 32.67
CA LEU A 7 13.69 -20.64 31.38
C LEU A 7 14.63 -21.13 30.28
N THR A 8 14.05 -21.58 29.16
CA THR A 8 14.80 -21.89 27.95
C THR A 8 15.00 -20.60 27.14
N LEU A 9 16.20 -20.02 27.21
CA LEU A 9 16.51 -18.71 26.62
C LEU A 9 17.18 -18.81 25.24
N PRO A 10 16.97 -17.83 24.34
CA PRO A 10 17.76 -17.71 23.12
C PRO A 10 19.26 -17.56 23.43
N LEU A 11 20.10 -18.20 22.61
CA LEU A 11 21.56 -18.06 22.72
C LEU A 11 21.99 -16.62 22.41
N MET A 12 22.78 -16.05 23.30
CA MET A 12 23.45 -14.76 23.06
C MET A 12 24.47 -14.92 21.95
N LYS A 13 24.52 -13.96 21.04
CA LYS A 13 25.50 -13.90 19.96
C LYS A 13 26.61 -12.93 20.35
N ASP A 14 27.80 -13.15 19.78
CA ASP A 14 28.88 -12.17 19.88
C ASP A 14 28.43 -10.82 19.30
N PRO A 15 28.78 -9.69 19.94
CA PRO A 15 28.43 -8.36 19.45
C PRO A 15 28.86 -8.16 18.00
N LEU A 16 27.93 -7.72 17.17
CA LEU A 16 28.17 -7.49 15.74
C LEU A 16 28.55 -6.04 15.44
N VAL A 17 28.23 -5.14 16.37
CA VAL A 17 28.42 -3.69 16.26
C VAL A 17 29.26 -3.20 17.43
N SER A 18 30.26 -2.39 17.12
CA SER A 18 30.96 -1.57 18.12
C SER A 18 30.78 -0.09 17.81
N VAL A 19 30.65 0.70 18.87
CA VAL A 19 30.45 2.15 18.81
C VAL A 19 31.65 2.81 19.45
N GLN A 20 32.27 3.73 18.73
CA GLN A 20 33.30 4.62 19.24
C GLN A 20 32.74 6.03 19.27
N PHE A 21 32.87 6.67 20.43
CA PHE A 21 32.47 8.06 20.61
C PHE A 21 33.69 8.94 20.41
N ASP A 22 33.59 9.89 19.48
CA ASP A 22 34.64 10.85 19.22
C ASP A 22 34.49 12.07 20.15
N GLY A 23 35.62 12.62 20.61
CA GLY A 23 35.66 13.79 21.51
C GLY A 23 35.34 15.14 20.84
N SER A 24 35.06 15.13 19.53
CA SER A 24 34.68 16.32 18.78
C SER A 24 33.17 16.55 18.86
N GLU A 25 32.78 17.64 19.47
CA GLU A 25 31.43 18.19 19.33
C GLU A 25 31.39 19.04 18.06
N THR A 26 30.73 18.58 17.01
CA THR A 26 30.14 19.47 16.00
C THR A 26 29.37 18.64 14.98
N ASP A 27 28.25 19.20 14.54
CA ASP A 27 27.86 18.99 13.15
C ASP A 27 27.35 20.31 12.57
N LYS A 28 28.13 20.89 11.66
CA LYS A 28 27.67 21.92 10.72
C LYS A 28 27.19 21.28 9.40
N ILE A 29 26.89 19.97 9.39
CA ILE A 29 26.39 19.29 8.19
C ILE A 29 24.86 19.33 8.22
N SER A 30 24.29 20.07 7.28
CA SER A 30 22.85 20.14 7.04
C SER A 30 22.26 18.75 6.77
N TYR A 31 21.02 18.51 7.20
CA TYR A 31 20.24 17.34 6.81
C TYR A 31 20.15 17.17 5.28
N SER A 32 20.38 18.25 4.53
CA SER A 32 20.27 18.30 3.07
C SER A 32 21.20 17.37 2.30
N ASP A 33 22.39 17.09 2.82
CA ASP A 33 23.47 16.68 1.92
C ASP A 33 23.69 15.16 1.90
N VAL A 34 23.37 14.43 2.99
CA VAL A 34 23.66 12.99 3.09
C VAL A 34 22.66 12.25 3.99
N TRP A 35 21.62 11.64 3.41
CA TRP A 35 20.68 10.78 4.16
C TRP A 35 21.34 9.48 4.62
N GLN A 36 21.03 9.04 5.84
CA GLN A 36 21.52 7.79 6.42
C GLN A 36 23.04 7.59 6.28
N GLY A 37 23.82 8.68 6.37
CA GLY A 37 25.26 8.67 6.19
C GLY A 37 25.73 8.12 4.83
N GLY A 38 24.91 8.32 3.79
CA GLY A 38 25.25 8.05 2.39
C GLY A 38 25.04 6.59 2.01
N GLN A 39 24.38 5.80 2.86
CA GLN A 39 24.05 4.42 2.52
C GLN A 39 22.99 4.38 1.41
N PRO A 40 23.12 3.49 0.41
CA PRO A 40 22.17 3.40 -0.71
C PRO A 40 20.72 3.22 -0.21
N LEU A 41 19.80 4.07 -0.66
CA LEU A 41 18.38 3.94 -0.32
C LEU A 41 17.70 2.86 -1.18
N PRO A 42 16.74 2.10 -0.63
CA PRO A 42 16.08 1.03 -1.36
C PRO A 42 15.27 1.59 -2.54
N PHE A 43 15.38 0.99 -3.72
CA PHE A 43 14.62 1.36 -4.93
C PHE A 43 14.79 2.83 -5.37
N GLN A 44 15.92 3.46 -5.04
CA GLN A 44 16.19 4.84 -5.39
C GLN A 44 16.63 4.98 -6.86
N GLU A 45 15.81 5.67 -7.66
CA GLU A 45 16.06 5.89 -9.10
C GLU A 45 16.36 7.35 -9.46
N SER A 46 16.20 8.26 -8.51
CA SER A 46 16.59 9.67 -8.65
C SER A 46 17.45 10.10 -7.46
N ARG A 47 18.08 11.29 -7.57
CA ARG A 47 18.59 11.96 -6.38
C ARG A 47 17.44 12.25 -5.40
N ILE A 48 17.81 12.62 -4.18
CA ILE A 48 16.83 13.09 -3.19
C ILE A 48 16.41 14.50 -3.58
N ILE A 49 15.10 14.69 -3.67
CA ILE A 49 14.46 15.91 -4.11
C ILE A 49 13.64 16.46 -2.96
N TYR A 50 13.76 17.76 -2.72
CA TYR A 50 13.01 18.47 -1.71
C TYR A 50 11.78 19.12 -2.36
N ALA A 51 10.69 18.35 -2.46
CA ALA A 51 9.46 18.74 -3.13
C ALA A 51 8.60 19.64 -2.23
N SER A 52 7.95 20.66 -2.80
CA SER A 52 7.17 21.63 -2.01
C SER A 52 5.70 21.27 -2.00
N LEU A 53 5.06 21.23 -0.83
CA LEU A 53 3.62 20.98 -0.73
C LEU A 53 2.82 22.16 -1.30
N THR A 54 2.00 21.89 -2.32
CA THR A 54 1.22 22.91 -3.05
C THR A 54 -0.29 22.77 -2.88
N SER A 55 -0.77 21.60 -2.50
CA SER A 55 -2.18 21.36 -2.17
C SER A 55 -2.30 20.24 -1.14
N ALA A 56 -3.22 20.41 -0.18
CA ALA A 56 -3.63 19.35 0.73
C ALA A 56 -5.17 19.31 0.79
N LYS A 57 -5.74 18.17 0.40
CA LYS A 57 -7.19 17.99 0.33
C LYS A 57 -7.60 16.70 1.03
N ARG A 58 -8.48 16.82 2.03
CA ARG A 58 -9.19 15.67 2.59
C ARG A 58 -10.25 15.20 1.59
N LEU A 59 -10.19 13.93 1.20
CA LEU A 59 -11.10 13.34 0.19
C LEU A 59 -12.35 12.69 0.81
N THR A 60 -12.30 12.37 2.10
CA THR A 60 -13.38 11.68 2.81
C THR A 60 -14.19 12.65 3.66
N SER A 61 -15.49 12.38 3.86
CA SER A 61 -16.34 13.10 4.80
C SER A 61 -15.76 13.12 6.23
N SER A 62 -16.09 14.14 7.03
CA SER A 62 -15.77 14.24 8.48
C SER A 62 -16.14 12.97 9.26
N GLU A 63 -17.22 12.32 8.84
CA GLU A 63 -17.81 11.15 9.48
C GLU A 63 -17.22 9.81 9.02
N ALA A 64 -16.33 9.83 8.02
CA ALA A 64 -15.70 8.61 7.52
C ALA A 64 -14.77 8.00 8.58
N VAL A 65 -14.91 6.69 8.81
CA VAL A 65 -14.11 5.94 9.80
C VAL A 65 -12.60 5.98 9.50
N LYS A 66 -12.23 6.02 8.22
CA LYS A 66 -10.84 6.12 7.78
C LYS A 66 -10.70 7.36 6.91
N GLU A 67 -9.96 8.33 7.42
CA GLU A 67 -9.65 9.56 6.71
C GLU A 67 -8.69 9.29 5.55
N ALA A 68 -8.96 9.87 4.38
CA ALA A 68 -8.07 9.83 3.22
C ALA A 68 -7.71 11.24 2.74
N TRP A 69 -6.45 11.41 2.37
CA TRP A 69 -5.88 12.68 1.93
C TRP A 69 -5.25 12.55 0.55
N GLU A 70 -5.46 13.59 -0.26
CA GLU A 70 -4.68 13.90 -1.46
C GLU A 70 -3.70 15.02 -1.11
N LEU A 71 -2.42 14.80 -1.40
CA LEU A 71 -1.40 15.86 -1.34
C LEU A 71 -0.76 16.04 -2.71
N GLU A 72 -0.56 17.30 -3.11
CA GLU A 72 0.13 17.67 -4.34
C GLU A 72 1.47 18.34 -4.03
N PHE A 73 2.53 17.85 -4.67
CA PHE A 73 3.89 18.33 -4.48
C PHE A 73 4.46 18.87 -5.77
N GLU A 74 5.16 19.99 -5.69
CA GLU A 74 5.90 20.60 -6.79
C GLU A 74 7.39 20.26 -6.70
N LEU A 75 7.94 19.76 -7.81
CA LEU A 75 9.35 19.44 -7.95
C LEU A 75 10.15 20.70 -8.33
N PRO A 76 11.32 20.93 -7.69
CA PRO A 76 12.25 21.97 -8.10
C PRO A 76 12.62 21.90 -9.60
N VAL A 77 12.81 23.07 -10.23
CA VAL A 77 13.14 23.17 -11.66
C VAL A 77 14.41 22.37 -12.01
N ASN A 78 15.39 22.37 -11.12
CA ASN A 78 16.70 21.75 -11.33
C ASN A 78 16.72 20.22 -11.25
N CYS A 79 15.60 19.54 -10.98
CA CYS A 79 15.49 18.07 -11.05
C CYS A 79 14.51 17.58 -12.11
N ARG A 80 13.88 18.47 -12.90
CA ARG A 80 12.85 18.08 -13.87
C ARG A 80 13.34 17.08 -14.90
N SER A 81 14.55 17.28 -15.43
CA SER A 81 15.17 16.36 -16.40
C SER A 81 15.51 14.97 -15.85
N GLU A 82 15.62 14.83 -14.52
CA GLU A 82 15.94 13.55 -13.85
C GLU A 82 14.67 12.73 -13.55
N VAL A 83 13.49 13.35 -13.56
CA VAL A 83 12.24 12.76 -13.07
C VAL A 83 11.24 12.62 -14.22
N ASN A 84 11.33 11.51 -14.94
CA ASN A 84 10.27 11.07 -15.84
C ASN A 84 9.29 10.17 -15.09
N ILE A 85 8.11 10.71 -14.76
CA ILE A 85 7.04 10.00 -14.06
C ILE A 85 6.14 9.33 -15.10
N LYS A 86 5.99 8.02 -14.99
CA LYS A 86 5.03 7.25 -15.78
C LYS A 86 3.93 6.67 -14.88
N PRO A 87 2.72 6.41 -15.40
CA PRO A 87 1.67 5.76 -14.63
C PRO A 87 2.16 4.47 -13.98
N GLY A 88 1.80 4.28 -12.70
CA GLY A 88 2.26 3.17 -11.85
C GLY A 88 3.55 3.44 -11.07
N ASP A 89 4.25 4.55 -11.33
CA ASP A 89 5.40 4.98 -10.52
C ASP A 89 4.98 5.45 -9.12
N SER A 90 5.97 5.51 -8.23
CA SER A 90 5.79 5.92 -6.84
C SER A 90 6.92 6.84 -6.40
N PHE A 91 6.68 7.65 -5.36
CA PHE A 91 7.74 8.38 -4.67
C PHE A 91 8.00 7.75 -3.31
N GLY A 92 9.28 7.58 -2.97
CA GLY A 92 9.73 7.21 -1.63
C GLY A 92 9.88 8.44 -0.76
N PHE A 93 9.04 8.57 0.27
CA PHE A 93 9.07 9.66 1.24
C PHE A 93 10.04 9.32 2.38
N LEU A 94 11.00 10.21 2.62
CA LEU A 94 12.02 10.07 3.64
C LEU A 94 11.52 10.66 4.97
N CYS A 95 10.65 9.91 5.66
CA CYS A 95 10.18 10.29 6.99
C CYS A 95 11.25 10.02 8.06
N VAL A 96 11.34 10.90 9.05
CA VAL A 96 12.23 10.79 10.20
C VAL A 96 11.47 10.36 11.45
N ASN A 97 12.17 9.80 12.44
CA ASN A 97 11.57 9.56 13.76
C ASN A 97 11.17 10.88 14.42
N ARG A 98 10.13 10.85 15.26
CA ARG A 98 9.64 12.05 15.95
C ARG A 98 10.69 12.55 16.94
N LEU A 99 10.85 13.87 17.03
CA LEU A 99 11.83 14.50 17.91
C LEU A 99 11.70 14.03 19.38
N ALA A 100 10.47 13.97 19.89
CA ALA A 100 10.19 13.52 21.25
C ALA A 100 10.61 12.06 21.50
N GLU A 101 10.47 11.19 20.50
CA GLU A 101 10.87 9.78 20.61
C GLU A 101 12.39 9.62 20.59
N VAL A 102 13.06 10.38 19.70
CA VAL A 102 14.53 10.42 19.65
C VAL A 102 15.09 10.95 20.95
N ASN A 103 14.55 12.06 21.49
CA ASN A 103 14.96 12.62 22.77
C ASN A 103 14.83 11.59 23.90
N TYR A 104 13.68 10.91 23.97
CA TYR A 104 13.46 9.87 24.97
C TYR A 104 14.50 8.74 24.88
N VAL A 105 14.83 8.27 23.67
CA VAL A 105 15.86 7.23 23.50
C VAL A 105 17.23 7.73 23.93
N ILE A 106 17.62 8.96 23.55
CA ILE A 106 18.91 9.54 23.92
C ILE A 106 19.03 9.70 25.45
N GLU A 107 18.00 10.24 26.08
CA GLU A 107 17.93 10.37 27.54
C GLU A 107 18.04 9.00 28.22
N ARG A 108 17.37 7.98 27.66
CA ARG A 108 17.42 6.62 28.19
C ARG A 108 18.81 5.99 28.11
N LEU A 109 19.55 6.26 27.02
CA LEU A 109 20.90 5.79 26.82
C LEU A 109 21.93 6.52 27.70
N GLY A 110 21.60 7.72 28.20
CA GLY A 110 22.51 8.55 28.98
C GLY A 110 23.70 9.07 28.16
N VAL A 111 23.48 9.34 26.87
CA VAL A 111 24.50 9.86 25.93
C VAL A 111 24.15 11.28 25.50
N LEU A 112 25.15 12.04 25.04
CA LEU A 112 24.92 13.38 24.50
C LEU A 112 24.42 13.29 23.05
N ASP A 113 23.47 14.15 22.69
CA ASP A 113 22.81 14.11 21.39
C ASP A 113 23.74 14.57 20.25
N SER A 114 24.62 15.53 20.54
CA SER A 114 25.64 16.12 19.65
C SER A 114 26.90 15.27 19.51
N GLN A 115 27.04 14.20 20.31
CA GLN A 115 28.25 13.38 20.31
C GLN A 115 28.39 12.63 18.99
N MET A 116 29.57 12.74 18.38
CA MET A 116 29.89 12.03 17.15
C MET A 116 30.16 10.55 17.44
N VAL A 117 29.56 9.70 16.61
CA VAL A 117 29.61 8.25 16.72
C VAL A 117 30.13 7.64 15.43
N SER A 118 31.22 6.90 15.56
CA SER A 118 31.75 6.01 14.55
C SER A 118 31.24 4.58 14.81
N VAL A 119 30.55 3.99 13.82
CA VAL A 119 29.98 2.65 13.92
C VAL A 119 30.85 1.66 13.14
N ALA A 120 31.38 0.65 13.82
CA ALA A 120 32.13 -0.43 13.19
C ALA A 120 31.33 -1.74 13.18
N HIS A 121 31.39 -2.44 12.05
CA HIS A 121 30.65 -3.69 11.82
C HIS A 121 31.59 -4.88 11.67
N SER A 122 31.22 -6.00 12.29
CA SER A 122 31.89 -7.27 12.00
C SER A 122 31.56 -7.77 10.58
N LYS A 123 32.44 -8.59 10.00
CA LYS A 123 32.19 -9.24 8.69
C LYS A 123 30.93 -10.12 8.66
N LYS A 124 30.36 -10.46 9.82
CA LYS A 124 29.14 -11.28 9.96
C LYS A 124 27.84 -10.44 9.94
N ALA A 125 27.94 -9.10 9.99
CA ALA A 125 26.81 -8.16 10.07
C ALA A 125 26.16 -7.86 8.70
N ARG A 126 25.74 -8.90 7.96
CA ARG A 126 25.24 -8.77 6.57
C ARG A 126 23.95 -7.94 6.41
N ASN A 127 23.17 -7.73 7.48
CA ASN A 127 21.86 -7.08 7.41
C ASN A 127 21.85 -5.67 8.05
N MET A 128 23.01 -5.04 8.18
CA MET A 128 23.18 -3.72 8.83
C MET A 128 23.67 -2.64 7.87
N GLU A 129 23.40 -2.80 6.57
CA GLU A 129 23.83 -1.88 5.50
C GLU A 129 23.30 -0.45 5.65
N HIS A 130 22.32 -0.23 6.53
CA HIS A 130 21.75 1.08 6.82
C HIS A 130 22.54 1.89 7.85
N LEU A 131 23.45 1.25 8.58
CA LEU A 131 24.30 1.94 9.54
C LEU A 131 25.43 2.65 8.77
N PRO A 132 25.70 3.92 9.13
CA PRO A 132 26.59 4.76 8.35
C PRO A 132 28.04 4.32 8.50
N LYS A 133 28.80 4.34 7.40
CA LYS A 133 30.26 4.12 7.42
C LYS A 133 31.04 5.35 7.88
N GLN A 134 30.42 6.51 7.77
CA GLN A 134 30.99 7.78 8.21
C GLN A 134 30.43 8.16 9.59
N PRO A 135 31.19 8.91 10.41
CA PRO A 135 30.71 9.36 11.71
C PRO A 135 29.45 10.21 11.58
N LEU A 136 28.46 9.97 12.44
CA LEU A 136 27.25 10.80 12.59
C LEU A 136 27.02 11.11 14.06
N THR A 137 26.30 12.20 14.36
CA THR A 137 25.83 12.43 15.74
C THR A 137 24.83 11.34 16.17
N VAL A 138 24.79 11.06 17.47
CA VAL A 138 23.78 10.15 18.06
C VAL A 138 22.36 10.55 17.60
N ARG A 139 22.06 11.86 17.63
CA ARG A 139 20.77 12.38 17.18
C ARG A 139 20.49 12.04 15.72
N ARG A 140 21.41 12.29 14.79
CA ARG A 140 21.20 12.01 13.35
C ARG A 140 21.00 10.53 13.09
N LEU A 141 21.78 9.68 13.77
CA LEU A 141 21.68 8.22 13.67
C LEU A 141 20.28 7.72 14.06
N LEU A 142 19.79 8.14 15.24
CA LEU A 142 18.47 7.76 15.73
C LEU A 142 17.32 8.45 15.00
N THR A 143 17.54 9.61 14.40
CA THR A 143 16.50 10.34 13.65
C THR A 143 16.26 9.75 12.27
N THR A 144 17.32 9.31 11.59
CA THR A 144 17.27 9.00 10.14
C THR A 144 17.57 7.54 9.79
N CYS A 145 18.35 6.82 10.59
CA CYS A 145 18.86 5.49 10.19
C CYS A 145 18.07 4.33 10.79
N CYS A 146 17.60 4.44 12.03
CA CYS A 146 17.06 3.32 12.80
C CYS A 146 15.55 3.45 13.04
N ASP A 147 14.78 2.39 12.84
CA ASP A 147 13.35 2.35 13.15
C ASP A 147 13.10 2.01 14.62
N VAL A 148 12.78 3.02 15.43
CA VAL A 148 12.49 2.87 16.86
C VAL A 148 11.06 2.39 17.15
N ARG A 149 10.20 2.36 16.14
CA ARG A 149 8.79 1.91 16.22
C ARG A 149 8.59 0.48 15.71
N GLY A 150 9.66 -0.21 15.32
CA GLY A 150 9.58 -1.62 14.95
C GLY A 150 9.20 -2.53 16.12
N ILE A 151 8.68 -3.72 15.81
CA ILE A 151 8.32 -4.72 16.83
C ILE A 151 9.58 -5.53 17.20
N PRO A 152 9.98 -5.56 18.49
CA PRO A 152 11.21 -6.21 18.92
C PRO A 152 11.12 -7.73 18.85
N LYS A 153 12.18 -8.35 18.34
CA LYS A 153 12.34 -9.81 18.37
C LYS A 153 12.71 -10.31 19.77
N LYS A 154 12.40 -11.57 20.09
CA LYS A 154 12.79 -12.21 21.37
C LYS A 154 14.26 -12.03 21.75
N ILE A 155 15.18 -12.08 20.78
CA ILE A 155 16.61 -11.90 21.03
C ILE A 155 16.93 -10.50 21.59
N PHE A 156 16.23 -9.46 21.14
CA PHE A 156 16.41 -8.11 21.68
C PHE A 156 16.01 -8.06 23.16
N LEU A 157 14.86 -8.64 23.51
CA LEU A 157 14.40 -8.71 24.91
C LEU A 157 15.38 -9.49 25.80
N ARG A 158 15.93 -10.58 25.26
CA ARG A 158 16.98 -11.35 25.94
C ARG A 158 18.22 -10.49 26.20
N THR A 159 18.67 -9.70 25.22
CA THR A 159 19.82 -8.81 25.37
C THR A 159 19.56 -7.71 26.39
N LEU A 160 18.37 -7.09 26.37
CA LEU A 160 17.99 -6.02 27.31
C LEU A 160 18.05 -6.47 28.78
N ALA A 161 17.75 -7.74 29.06
CA ALA A 161 17.80 -8.28 30.42
C ALA A 161 19.21 -8.18 31.06
N GLU A 162 20.29 -8.12 30.28
CA GLU A 162 21.64 -7.92 30.83
C GLU A 162 21.90 -6.48 31.30
N TYR A 163 21.12 -5.53 30.79
CA TYR A 163 21.24 -4.09 31.08
C TYR A 163 20.11 -3.56 31.96
N THR A 164 19.41 -4.47 32.65
CA THR A 164 18.25 -4.16 33.50
C THR A 164 18.62 -4.40 34.96
N SER A 165 18.59 -3.35 35.77
CA SER A 165 19.02 -3.43 37.18
C SER A 165 17.92 -3.92 38.11
N ASP A 166 16.65 -3.61 37.84
CA ASP A 166 15.55 -4.14 38.62
C ASP A 166 15.37 -5.65 38.36
N THR A 167 15.29 -6.42 39.43
CA THR A 167 15.27 -7.88 39.35
C THR A 167 13.96 -8.43 38.79
N ILE A 168 12.85 -7.72 39.01
CA ILE A 168 11.52 -8.09 38.51
C ILE A 168 11.42 -7.78 37.02
N GLU A 169 11.84 -6.59 36.60
CA GLU A 169 11.92 -6.20 35.19
C GLU A 169 12.84 -7.13 34.42
N LYS A 170 14.05 -7.40 34.95
CA LYS A 170 15.00 -8.35 34.35
C LYS A 170 14.37 -9.72 34.19
N ARG A 171 13.72 -10.24 35.24
CA ARG A 171 13.02 -11.53 35.16
C ARG A 171 11.93 -11.51 34.08
N ARG A 172 11.15 -10.44 33.98
CA ARG A 172 10.05 -10.34 33.01
C ARG A 172 10.56 -10.28 31.56
N LEU A 173 11.66 -9.57 31.30
CA LEU A 173 12.34 -9.58 30.00
C LEU A 173 12.83 -11.00 29.63
N LEU A 174 13.42 -11.72 30.59
CA LEU A 174 13.84 -13.11 30.38
C LEU A 174 12.65 -14.01 30.06
N GLU A 175 11.54 -13.89 30.80
CA GLU A 175 10.30 -14.65 30.53
C GLU A 175 9.77 -14.37 29.11
N LEU A 176 9.63 -13.11 28.72
CA LEU A 176 9.17 -12.73 27.38
C LEU A 176 10.09 -13.24 26.26
N SER A 177 11.39 -13.36 26.54
CA SER A 177 12.35 -13.89 25.57
C SER A 177 12.40 -15.42 25.50
N SER A 178 11.88 -16.12 26.51
CA SER A 178 12.02 -17.57 26.64
C SER A 178 11.04 -18.37 25.78
N ARG A 179 11.24 -19.70 25.74
CA ARG A 179 10.27 -20.63 25.14
C ARG A 179 8.97 -20.69 25.94
N GLU A 180 9.07 -20.71 27.26
CA GLU A 180 7.95 -20.82 28.21
C GLU A 180 7.06 -19.58 28.18
N GLY A 181 7.64 -18.37 28.03
CA GLY A 181 6.89 -17.13 27.88
C GLY A 181 6.43 -16.81 26.45
N SER A 182 6.45 -17.78 25.53
CA SER A 182 6.05 -17.54 24.12
C SER A 182 4.63 -17.01 23.98
N LYS A 183 3.69 -17.47 24.80
CA LYS A 183 2.31 -16.98 24.80
C LYS A 183 2.24 -15.51 25.23
N ASP A 184 2.98 -15.15 26.28
CA ASP A 184 3.06 -13.76 26.76
C ASP A 184 3.75 -12.86 25.72
N TYR A 185 4.79 -13.34 25.05
CA TYR A 185 5.43 -12.60 23.95
C TYR A 185 4.45 -12.36 22.78
N ILE A 186 3.72 -13.38 22.34
CA ILE A 186 2.73 -13.24 21.27
C ILE A 186 1.68 -12.20 21.68
N ARG A 187 1.10 -12.33 22.87
CA ARG A 187 0.05 -11.44 23.35
C ARG A 187 0.52 -10.01 23.57
N TYR A 188 1.59 -9.82 24.34
CA TYR A 188 2.01 -8.50 24.81
C TYR A 188 3.00 -7.80 23.88
N ILE A 189 3.65 -8.49 22.94
CA ILE A 189 4.58 -7.84 21.99
C ILE A 189 3.99 -7.87 20.58
N LEU A 190 3.61 -9.04 20.06
CA LEU A 190 3.16 -9.15 18.66
C LEU A 190 1.73 -8.63 18.46
N GLU A 191 0.75 -9.17 19.19
CA GLU A 191 -0.67 -8.83 19.06
C GLU A 191 -0.95 -7.40 19.52
N ALA A 192 -0.36 -7.00 20.66
CA ALA A 192 -0.42 -5.63 21.15
C ALA A 192 0.43 -4.64 20.33
N ARG A 193 1.27 -5.13 19.40
CA ARG A 193 2.19 -4.33 18.57
C ARG A 193 3.11 -3.38 19.35
N ASN A 194 3.51 -3.77 20.56
CA ASN A 194 4.43 -2.96 21.38
C ASN A 194 5.80 -2.87 20.69
N THR A 195 6.30 -1.64 20.56
CA THR A 195 7.51 -1.29 19.81
C THR A 195 8.77 -1.38 20.67
N TYR A 196 9.95 -1.19 20.06
CA TYR A 196 11.20 -1.01 20.81
C TYR A 196 11.08 0.11 21.86
N LEU A 197 10.44 1.22 21.50
CA LEU A 197 10.22 2.36 22.39
C LEU A 197 9.32 2.00 23.57
N ASP A 198 8.23 1.25 23.33
CA ASP A 198 7.28 0.85 24.37
C ASP A 198 7.91 -0.11 25.37
N VAL A 199 8.76 -1.04 24.89
CA VAL A 199 9.54 -1.92 25.75
C VAL A 199 10.48 -1.10 26.64
N LEU A 200 11.21 -0.13 26.08
CA LEU A 200 12.07 0.74 26.90
C LEU A 200 11.24 1.55 27.91
N LYS A 201 10.08 2.08 27.53
CA LYS A 201 9.15 2.76 28.46
C LYS A 201 8.67 1.85 29.59
N ALA A 202 8.32 0.61 29.28
CA ALA A 202 7.80 -0.36 30.26
C ALA A 202 8.86 -0.86 31.26
N PHE A 203 10.12 -1.00 30.83
CA PHE A 203 11.23 -1.47 31.67
C PHE A 203 12.16 -0.30 31.97
N CYS A 204 11.84 0.49 33.00
CA CYS A 204 12.49 1.79 33.24
C CYS A 204 13.92 1.66 33.78
N SER A 205 14.23 0.54 34.45
CA SER A 205 15.57 0.24 34.95
C SER A 205 16.53 -0.26 33.86
N CYS A 206 16.00 -0.60 32.67
CA CYS A 206 16.79 -1.04 31.53
C CYS A 206 17.51 0.12 30.85
N LYS A 207 18.85 0.13 30.90
CA LYS A 207 19.74 1.15 30.31
C LYS A 207 20.77 0.51 29.38
N PRO A 208 20.36 0.03 28.18
CA PRO A 208 21.28 -0.58 27.24
C PRO A 208 22.24 0.45 26.65
N PRO A 209 23.46 0.07 26.23
CA PRO A 209 24.34 0.96 25.47
C PRO A 209 23.83 1.15 24.03
N LEU A 210 24.24 2.24 23.38
CA LEU A 210 23.85 2.56 21.99
C LEU A 210 24.14 1.40 21.02
N ALA A 211 25.30 0.74 21.14
CA ALA A 211 25.70 -0.38 20.28
C ALA A 211 24.66 -1.53 20.28
N VAL A 212 24.06 -1.83 21.43
CA VAL A 212 23.03 -2.87 21.57
C VAL A 212 21.76 -2.48 20.82
N LEU A 213 21.35 -1.21 20.88
CA LEU A 213 20.20 -0.76 20.08
C LEU A 213 20.50 -0.86 18.59
N LEU A 214 21.65 -0.36 18.13
CA LEU A 214 22.01 -0.37 16.71
C LEU A 214 22.10 -1.78 16.11
N GLU A 215 22.48 -2.78 16.92
CA GLU A 215 22.51 -4.18 16.48
C GLU A 215 21.10 -4.75 16.21
N HIS A 216 20.08 -4.23 16.89
CA HIS A 216 18.74 -4.81 16.88
C HIS A 216 17.68 -3.95 16.17
N LEU A 217 17.89 -2.64 16.07
CA LEU A 217 16.99 -1.74 15.36
C LEU A 217 17.15 -1.93 13.84
N PRO A 218 16.05 -2.15 13.10
CA PRO A 218 16.12 -2.23 11.66
C PRO A 218 16.30 -0.84 11.04
N ARG A 219 16.57 -0.82 9.73
CA ARG A 219 16.60 0.40 8.92
C ARG A 219 15.27 1.16 9.03
N LEU A 220 15.34 2.46 9.24
CA LEU A 220 14.20 3.35 9.00
C LEU A 220 13.95 3.44 7.49
N LEU A 221 12.90 2.77 7.02
CA LEU A 221 12.59 2.68 5.59
C LEU A 221 11.85 3.92 5.07
N PRO A 222 12.10 4.33 3.82
CA PRO A 222 11.22 5.24 3.09
C PRO A 222 9.81 4.66 2.96
N ARG A 223 8.79 5.52 2.89
CA ARG A 223 7.40 5.08 2.63
C ARG A 223 6.99 5.46 1.22
N TYR A 224 6.55 4.46 0.45
CA TYR A 224 6.22 4.65 -0.97
C TYR A 224 4.74 4.95 -1.14
N TYR A 225 4.45 5.94 -1.99
CA TYR A 225 3.09 6.26 -2.40
C TYR A 225 3.03 6.33 -3.93
N SER A 226 2.09 5.59 -4.51
CA SER A 226 1.87 5.58 -5.97
C SER A 226 1.35 6.96 -6.41
N VAL A 227 1.87 7.44 -7.54
CA VAL A 227 1.44 8.70 -8.12
C VAL A 227 0.01 8.56 -8.64
N CYS A 228 -0.87 9.51 -8.29
CA CYS A 228 -2.30 9.48 -8.65
C CYS A 228 -2.73 10.53 -9.68
N ASN A 229 -1.78 11.18 -10.34
CA ASN A 229 -2.04 12.09 -11.46
C ASN A 229 -1.10 11.83 -12.63
N TRP A 230 -1.47 12.37 -13.78
CA TRP A 230 -0.66 12.50 -14.97
C TRP A 230 -0.62 13.97 -15.37
N LEU A 231 0.57 14.46 -15.71
CA LEU A 231 0.77 15.77 -16.31
C LEU A 231 1.62 15.58 -17.57
N PRO A 232 1.21 16.13 -18.72
CA PRO A 232 1.98 16.01 -19.95
C PRO A 232 3.32 16.74 -19.81
N GLU A 233 4.38 16.13 -20.34
CA GLU A 233 5.75 16.69 -20.36
C GLU A 233 5.88 18.00 -21.18
N LYS A 234 4.86 18.35 -21.97
CA LYS A 234 4.99 19.26 -23.13
C LYS A 234 5.06 20.77 -22.82
N GLU A 235 5.10 21.20 -21.56
CA GLU A 235 5.28 22.62 -21.26
C GLU A 235 6.33 22.85 -20.17
N ASP A 236 7.49 23.40 -20.56
CA ASP A 236 8.47 23.99 -19.63
C ASP A 236 7.84 25.01 -18.65
N ILE A 237 6.68 25.53 -19.03
CA ILE A 237 5.85 26.51 -18.33
C ILE A 237 5.11 25.86 -17.13
N ILE A 238 4.74 24.58 -17.20
CA ILE A 238 3.97 23.92 -16.14
C ILE A 238 4.93 23.35 -15.08
N PRO A 239 4.72 23.68 -13.79
CA PRO A 239 5.49 23.05 -12.72
C PRO A 239 5.30 21.54 -12.72
N HIS A 240 6.40 20.78 -12.69
CA HIS A 240 6.34 19.32 -12.56
C HIS A 240 5.78 18.98 -11.19
N ARG A 241 4.52 18.53 -11.16
CA ARG A 241 3.80 18.20 -9.94
C ARG A 241 3.39 16.75 -9.92
N PHE A 242 3.38 16.18 -8.72
CA PHE A 242 2.85 14.85 -8.50
C PHE A 242 1.90 14.87 -7.32
N LYS A 243 0.86 14.05 -7.41
CA LYS A 243 -0.13 13.84 -6.36
C LYS A 243 0.03 12.46 -5.76
N ILE A 244 -0.18 12.37 -4.45
CA ILE A 244 -0.27 11.10 -3.74
C ILE A 244 -1.59 11.00 -3.00
N LEU A 245 -2.05 9.77 -2.86
CA LEU A 245 -3.21 9.39 -2.08
C LEU A 245 -2.77 8.51 -0.91
N TYR A 246 -3.18 8.86 0.31
CA TYR A 246 -2.98 7.99 1.45
C TYR A 246 -4.17 8.00 2.41
N LYS A 247 -4.27 6.94 3.21
CA LYS A 247 -5.24 6.84 4.32
C LYS A 247 -4.50 7.05 5.64
N ARG A 248 -5.07 7.87 6.51
CA ARG A 248 -4.59 8.04 7.88
C ARG A 248 -4.62 6.68 8.58
N CYS A 249 -3.54 6.34 9.27
CA CYS A 249 -3.39 5.07 9.96
C CYS A 249 -3.22 5.31 11.47
N PRO A 250 -4.32 5.57 12.20
CA PRO A 250 -4.27 5.67 13.65
C PRO A 250 -3.97 4.30 14.26
N ILE A 251 -3.18 4.27 15.33
CA ILE A 251 -2.87 3.04 16.06
C ILE A 251 -4.04 2.76 17.03
N PRO A 252 -4.77 1.63 16.88
CA PRO A 252 -5.91 1.35 17.73
C PRO A 252 -5.53 1.34 19.22
N GLY A 253 -6.31 2.03 20.05
CA GLY A 253 -6.07 2.10 21.50
C GLY A 253 -4.93 3.03 21.90
N SER A 254 -4.36 3.80 20.97
CA SER A 254 -3.34 4.81 21.21
C SER A 254 -3.72 6.13 20.56
N ASN A 255 -3.19 7.24 21.10
CA ASN A 255 -3.21 8.55 20.44
C ASN A 255 -2.11 8.68 19.38
N GLU A 256 -1.33 7.63 19.17
CA GLU A 256 -0.26 7.58 18.18
C GLU A 256 -0.75 7.16 16.80
N GLU A 257 0.05 7.47 15.79
CA GLU A 257 -0.25 7.24 14.38
C GLU A 257 0.96 6.61 13.70
N GLY A 258 0.75 6.02 12.53
CA GLY A 258 1.85 5.64 11.65
C GLY A 258 2.83 6.80 11.43
N LEU A 259 4.13 6.49 11.37
CA LEU A 259 5.18 7.52 11.35
C LEU A 259 5.03 8.47 10.14
N CYS A 260 5.00 7.92 8.92
CA CYS A 260 4.91 8.72 7.71
C CYS A 260 3.51 9.31 7.50
N THR A 261 2.44 8.53 7.70
CA THR A 261 1.07 9.01 7.51
C THR A 261 0.71 10.09 8.52
N GLY A 262 1.12 9.95 9.78
CA GLY A 262 0.94 10.99 10.79
C GLY A 262 1.75 12.25 10.49
N TRP A 263 3.01 12.10 10.05
CA TRP A 263 3.80 13.25 9.60
C TRP A 263 3.18 13.99 8.40
N LEU A 264 2.70 13.25 7.39
CA LEU A 264 2.01 13.84 6.24
C LEU A 264 0.68 14.48 6.63
N THR A 265 -0.03 13.95 7.63
CA THR A 265 -1.29 14.51 8.12
C THR A 265 -1.03 15.81 8.87
N GLU A 266 -0.04 15.83 9.77
CA GLU A 266 0.40 17.04 10.46
C GLU A 266 0.83 18.13 9.47
N LEU A 267 1.56 17.74 8.41
CA LEU A 267 1.95 18.65 7.34
C LEU A 267 0.73 19.23 6.60
N ALA A 268 -0.25 18.38 6.27
CA ALA A 268 -1.48 18.78 5.57
C ALA A 268 -2.34 19.74 6.42
N GLU A 269 -2.49 19.44 7.71
CA GLU A 269 -3.24 20.25 8.67
C GLU A 269 -2.58 21.62 8.86
N LYS A 270 -1.25 21.67 9.03
CA LYS A 270 -0.49 22.94 9.11
C LYS A 270 -0.62 23.77 7.84
N TRP A 271 -0.43 23.14 6.68
CA TRP A 271 -0.57 23.82 5.39
C TRP A 271 -1.96 24.44 5.21
N SER A 272 -3.00 23.74 5.68
CA SER A 272 -4.39 24.24 5.63
C SER A 272 -4.60 25.39 6.61
N ALA A 273 -4.06 25.29 7.83
CA ALA A 273 -4.18 26.31 8.87
C ALA A 273 -3.48 27.63 8.50
N GLU A 274 -2.34 27.61 7.82
CA GLU A 274 -1.63 28.85 7.47
C GLU A 274 -2.34 29.72 6.44
N ARG A 275 -3.28 29.14 5.68
CA ARG A 275 -4.13 29.90 4.77
C ARG A 275 -5.36 30.49 5.45
N ASP A 276 -5.65 30.12 6.69
CA ASP A 276 -6.60 30.83 7.53
C ASP A 276 -5.91 32.07 8.13
N LEU A 277 -6.55 33.23 7.99
CA LEU A 277 -5.96 34.55 8.24
C LEU A 277 -5.49 34.69 9.69
N VAL A 278 -6.26 34.15 10.63
CA VAL A 278 -6.03 34.29 12.08
C VAL A 278 -4.86 33.42 12.54
N SER A 279 -4.82 32.16 12.11
CA SER A 279 -3.72 31.23 12.41
C SER A 279 -2.44 31.61 11.68
N GLY A 280 -2.52 32.03 10.41
CA GLY A 280 -1.38 32.49 9.63
C GLY A 280 -0.67 33.69 10.25
N LEU A 281 -1.41 34.64 10.85
CA LEU A 281 -0.82 35.77 11.59
C LEU A 281 -0.11 35.35 12.88
N SER A 282 -0.59 34.29 13.54
CA SER A 282 0.00 33.76 14.78
C SER A 282 1.24 32.89 14.56
N SER A 283 1.42 32.34 13.36
CA SER A 283 2.55 31.47 12.99
C SER A 283 3.73 32.20 12.35
N LEU A 284 3.67 33.53 12.21
CA LEU A 284 4.76 34.38 11.69
C LEU A 284 5.94 34.44 12.66
N SER A 285 6.70 33.35 12.76
CA SER A 285 8.06 33.36 13.31
C SER A 285 9.04 33.74 12.19
N LEU A 286 10.05 34.56 12.50
CA LEU A 286 11.10 34.99 11.57
C LEU A 286 12.06 33.86 11.10
N ASN A 287 11.83 32.62 11.55
CA ASN A 287 12.63 31.47 11.11
C ASN A 287 12.00 30.87 9.85
N GLU A 288 12.79 30.80 8.78
CA GLU A 288 12.41 30.29 7.46
C GLU A 288 11.54 29.03 7.51
N VAL A 289 10.49 29.02 6.69
CA VAL A 289 9.47 27.97 6.60
C VAL A 289 10.03 26.70 5.94
N HIS A 290 10.98 26.02 6.58
CA HIS A 290 11.68 24.86 6.03
C HIS A 290 10.79 23.60 5.92
N TRP A 291 9.68 23.53 6.65
CA TRP A 291 8.78 22.36 6.67
C TRP A 291 7.90 22.24 5.41
N GLN A 292 7.93 23.21 4.50
CA GLN A 292 7.27 23.11 3.18
C GLN A 292 7.94 22.10 2.26
N LYS A 293 9.23 21.80 2.48
CA LYS A 293 10.03 20.94 1.62
C LYS A 293 10.11 19.52 2.16
N VAL A 294 9.50 18.60 1.43
CA VAL A 294 9.43 17.17 1.76
C VAL A 294 10.48 16.41 0.95
N PRO A 295 11.38 15.67 1.60
CA PRO A 295 12.37 14.87 0.92
C PRO A 295 11.77 13.59 0.34
N VAL A 296 11.90 13.47 -0.99
CA VAL A 296 11.38 12.36 -1.77
C VAL A 296 12.41 11.91 -2.80
N TYR A 297 12.23 10.70 -3.32
CA TYR A 297 12.92 10.27 -4.53
C TYR A 297 11.99 9.41 -5.39
N LEU A 298 12.18 9.43 -6.70
CA LEU A 298 11.41 8.62 -7.63
C LEU A 298 11.78 7.15 -7.43
N ARG A 299 10.76 6.30 -7.31
CA ARG A 299 10.85 4.85 -7.44
C ARG A 299 10.13 4.46 -8.73
N LYS A 300 10.92 4.09 -9.75
CA LYS A 300 10.35 3.57 -11.00
C LYS A 300 9.82 2.17 -10.77
N ASN A 301 8.56 1.95 -11.12
CA ASN A 301 7.96 0.64 -11.07
C ASN A 301 8.34 -0.14 -12.33
N THR A 302 9.03 -1.26 -12.20
CA THR A 302 9.41 -2.10 -13.35
C THR A 302 8.42 -3.24 -13.59
N THR A 303 7.62 -3.59 -12.59
CA THR A 303 6.73 -4.75 -12.63
C THR A 303 5.26 -4.37 -12.83
N PHE A 304 4.86 -3.16 -12.44
CA PHE A 304 3.49 -2.66 -12.58
C PHE A 304 3.47 -1.50 -13.57
N ARG A 305 3.47 -1.83 -14.87
CA ARG A 305 3.52 -0.87 -15.97
C ARG A 305 2.32 -1.03 -16.88
N PHE A 306 1.73 0.10 -17.26
CA PHE A 306 0.60 0.15 -18.16
C PHE A 306 1.03 0.08 -19.63
N PRO A 307 0.18 -0.45 -20.53
CA PRO A 307 0.47 -0.45 -21.96
C PRO A 307 0.47 0.98 -22.50
N GLU A 308 1.47 1.29 -23.34
CA GLU A 308 1.59 2.57 -24.04
C GLU A 308 0.64 2.66 -25.27
N SER A 309 0.05 1.54 -25.68
CA SER A 309 -0.88 1.45 -26.80
C SER A 309 -2.34 1.48 -26.34
N LEU A 310 -3.18 2.25 -27.03
CA LEU A 310 -4.62 2.33 -26.76
C LEU A 310 -5.39 1.07 -27.20
N ASN A 311 -4.80 0.25 -28.07
CA ASN A 311 -5.36 -1.00 -28.59
C ASN A 311 -5.34 -2.18 -27.59
N VAL A 312 -4.67 -2.01 -26.45
CA VAL A 312 -4.56 -3.07 -25.44
C VAL A 312 -5.71 -2.97 -24.44
N PRO A 313 -6.58 -4.01 -24.32
CA PRO A 313 -7.64 -4.01 -23.33
C PRO A 313 -7.07 -4.07 -21.91
N VAL A 314 -7.63 -3.26 -21.00
CA VAL A 314 -7.12 -3.14 -19.63
C VAL A 314 -8.23 -3.35 -18.60
N ILE A 315 -8.01 -4.26 -17.66
CA ILE A 315 -8.85 -4.45 -16.48
C ILE A 315 -8.08 -3.99 -15.24
N MET A 316 -8.63 -3.02 -14.51
CA MET A 316 -8.05 -2.47 -13.29
C MET A 316 -8.93 -2.81 -12.10
N ILE A 317 -8.34 -3.34 -11.03
CA ILE A 317 -9.01 -3.68 -9.77
C ILE A 317 -8.30 -2.97 -8.61
N GLY A 318 -8.97 -1.97 -8.02
CA GLY A 318 -8.36 -1.11 -7.00
C GLY A 318 -9.37 -0.52 -6.03
N PRO A 319 -9.78 -1.25 -4.97
CA PRO A 319 -10.64 -0.70 -3.93
C PRO A 319 -9.90 0.30 -3.03
N GLY A 320 -10.60 1.35 -2.62
CA GLY A 320 -10.08 2.39 -1.73
C GLY A 320 -8.87 3.12 -2.32
N SER A 321 -7.78 3.22 -1.55
CA SER A 321 -6.56 3.89 -2.03
C SER A 321 -5.82 3.13 -3.14
N GLY A 322 -6.23 1.89 -3.43
CA GLY A 322 -5.78 1.11 -4.60
C GLY A 322 -6.11 1.78 -5.93
N VAL A 323 -6.99 2.79 -5.96
CA VAL A 323 -7.33 3.52 -7.18
C VAL A 323 -6.21 4.45 -7.68
N ALA A 324 -5.23 4.78 -6.83
CA ALA A 324 -4.19 5.78 -7.12
C ALA A 324 -3.48 5.59 -8.47
N PRO A 325 -2.82 4.45 -8.76
CA PRO A 325 -2.12 4.29 -10.03
C PRO A 325 -3.08 4.30 -11.24
N PHE A 326 -4.33 3.87 -11.05
CA PHE A 326 -5.33 3.84 -12.12
C PHE A 326 -5.80 5.24 -12.53
N LEU A 327 -5.87 6.19 -11.59
CA LEU A 327 -6.14 7.59 -11.92
C LEU A 327 -5.05 8.18 -12.82
N SER A 328 -3.77 7.96 -12.48
CA SER A 328 -2.66 8.41 -13.32
C SER A 328 -2.74 7.81 -14.73
N TYR A 329 -3.04 6.52 -14.85
CA TYR A 329 -3.17 5.85 -16.14
C TYR A 329 -4.36 6.37 -16.95
N LEU A 330 -5.52 6.58 -16.33
CA LEU A 330 -6.71 7.07 -17.01
C LEU A 330 -6.55 8.52 -17.48
N GLN A 331 -5.90 9.37 -16.69
CA GLN A 331 -5.56 10.74 -17.10
C GLN A 331 -4.59 10.76 -18.29
N TRP A 332 -3.55 9.91 -18.26
CA TRP A 332 -2.67 9.70 -19.42
C TRP A 332 -3.45 9.21 -20.64
N ARG A 333 -4.31 8.20 -20.46
CA ARG A 333 -5.10 7.58 -21.53
C ARG A 333 -6.03 8.59 -22.19
N ARG A 334 -6.68 9.45 -21.39
CA ARG A 334 -7.49 10.58 -21.89
C ARG A 334 -6.68 11.45 -22.87
N GLU A 335 -5.47 11.83 -22.50
CA GLU A 335 -4.62 12.68 -23.34
C GLU A 335 -4.13 11.96 -24.60
N ALA A 336 -3.77 10.67 -24.47
CA ALA A 336 -3.40 9.84 -25.61
C ALA A 336 -4.56 9.71 -26.61
N ILE A 337 -5.79 9.53 -26.11
CA ILE A 337 -7.00 9.47 -26.96
C ILE A 337 -7.20 10.77 -27.73
N LEU A 338 -7.02 11.93 -27.09
CA LEU A 338 -7.14 13.24 -27.74
C LEU A 338 -6.11 13.45 -28.86
N GLN A 339 -4.98 12.73 -28.82
CA GLN A 339 -3.91 12.79 -29.81
C GLN A 339 -3.98 11.68 -30.86
N SER A 340 -4.92 10.73 -30.74
CA SER A 340 -5.03 9.54 -31.60
C SER A 340 -6.20 9.62 -32.57
N ASP A 341 -6.11 8.86 -33.67
CA ASP A 341 -7.29 8.54 -34.49
C ASP A 341 -8.14 7.50 -33.74
N LYS A 342 -9.41 7.85 -33.45
CA LYS A 342 -10.31 7.10 -32.56
C LYS A 342 -10.64 5.65 -32.97
N ALA A 343 -10.11 5.16 -34.10
CA ALA A 343 -10.40 3.83 -34.63
C ALA A 343 -9.76 2.70 -33.80
N ASP A 344 -8.69 3.01 -33.05
CA ASP A 344 -7.78 2.05 -32.43
C ASP A 344 -7.79 2.15 -30.89
N ILE A 345 -8.99 2.18 -30.30
CA ILE A 345 -9.18 2.31 -28.85
C ILE A 345 -9.90 1.08 -28.32
N SER A 346 -9.21 0.31 -27.50
CA SER A 346 -9.75 -0.87 -26.83
C SER A 346 -10.41 -0.56 -25.49
N GLU A 347 -11.06 -1.58 -24.93
CA GLU A 347 -11.83 -1.50 -23.69
C GLU A 347 -10.94 -1.22 -22.47
N THR A 348 -11.40 -0.36 -21.56
CA THR A 348 -10.72 -0.10 -20.28
C THR A 348 -11.75 -0.12 -19.14
N TRP A 349 -11.55 -1.03 -18.20
CA TRP A 349 -12.50 -1.32 -17.13
C TRP A 349 -11.86 -1.04 -15.77
N LEU A 350 -12.62 -0.43 -14.85
CA LEU A 350 -12.20 -0.20 -13.47
C LEU A 350 -13.22 -0.81 -12.50
N PHE A 351 -12.76 -1.76 -11.71
CA PHE A 351 -13.44 -2.27 -10.52
C PHE A 351 -12.84 -1.58 -9.30
N THR A 352 -13.63 -0.75 -8.64
CA THR A 352 -13.23 -0.09 -7.38
C THR A 352 -14.30 -0.29 -6.31
N GLY A 353 -14.02 0.13 -5.09
CA GLY A 353 -14.95 -0.02 -4.00
C GLY A 353 -14.56 0.76 -2.76
N CYS A 354 -15.56 1.09 -1.97
CA CYS A 354 -15.42 1.81 -0.71
C CYS A 354 -16.44 1.29 0.32
N ARG A 355 -16.53 1.93 1.48
CA ARG A 355 -17.50 1.50 2.51
C ARG A 355 -18.88 2.05 2.19
N HIS A 356 -18.95 3.36 2.00
CA HIS A 356 -20.17 4.10 1.80
C HIS A 356 -19.97 5.13 0.70
N ARG A 357 -20.90 5.20 -0.24
CA ARG A 357 -20.82 6.14 -1.35
C ARG A 357 -20.60 7.58 -0.89
N HIS A 358 -21.41 8.03 0.06
CA HIS A 358 -21.43 9.42 0.53
C HIS A 358 -20.30 9.78 1.51
N LEU A 359 -19.49 8.81 1.96
CA LEU A 359 -18.44 9.07 2.96
C LEU A 359 -17.03 8.91 2.41
N ASP A 360 -16.78 7.86 1.62
CA ASP A 360 -15.43 7.46 1.23
C ASP A 360 -15.27 7.00 -0.24
N PHE A 361 -16.17 7.44 -1.13
CA PHE A 361 -15.98 7.26 -2.57
C PHE A 361 -14.93 8.26 -3.11
N LEU A 362 -13.67 7.82 -3.08
CA LEU A 362 -12.54 8.61 -3.54
C LEU A 362 -12.65 8.91 -5.04
N TYR A 363 -12.48 10.18 -5.42
CA TYR A 363 -12.43 10.64 -6.81
C TYR A 363 -13.70 10.37 -7.63
N GLU A 364 -14.89 10.36 -7.01
CA GLU A 364 -16.17 10.10 -7.69
C GLU A 364 -16.35 10.97 -8.95
N ASP A 365 -16.22 12.30 -8.81
CA ASP A 365 -16.45 13.23 -9.93
C ASP A 365 -15.43 13.06 -11.06
N GLU A 366 -14.16 12.86 -10.70
CA GLU A 366 -13.08 12.69 -11.67
C GLU A 366 -13.22 11.38 -12.45
N LEU A 367 -13.56 10.27 -11.77
CA LEU A 367 -13.82 9.00 -12.42
C LEU A 367 -15.03 9.06 -13.36
N LYS A 368 -16.10 9.77 -12.97
CA LYS A 368 -17.25 10.04 -13.86
C LYS A 368 -16.83 10.90 -15.05
N GLN A 369 -15.97 11.88 -14.86
CA GLN A 369 -15.46 12.70 -15.96
C GLN A 369 -14.65 11.89 -16.96
N LEU A 370 -13.75 11.01 -16.48
CA LEU A 370 -12.96 10.11 -17.31
C LEU A 370 -13.83 9.11 -18.09
N LEU A 371 -14.94 8.68 -17.50
CA LEU A 371 -15.95 7.84 -18.14
C LEU A 371 -16.66 8.58 -19.28
N MET A 372 -17.09 9.83 -19.05
CA MET A 372 -17.72 10.67 -20.08
C MET A 372 -16.76 11.00 -21.23
N GLN A 373 -15.47 11.13 -20.93
CA GLN A 373 -14.42 11.42 -21.92
C GLN A 373 -13.97 10.17 -22.71
N GLY A 374 -14.47 8.98 -22.37
CA GLY A 374 -14.11 7.72 -23.02
C GLY A 374 -12.72 7.18 -22.66
N ALA A 375 -12.01 7.81 -21.71
CA ALA A 375 -10.75 7.30 -21.18
C ALA A 375 -10.98 6.02 -20.34
N LEU A 376 -12.13 5.96 -19.66
CA LEU A 376 -12.64 4.76 -19.00
C LEU A 376 -13.89 4.30 -19.74
N LEU A 377 -13.99 3.01 -20.08
CA LEU A 377 -15.18 2.47 -20.74
C LEU A 377 -16.24 2.04 -19.71
N LYS A 378 -15.80 1.35 -18.65
CA LYS A 378 -16.70 0.88 -17.59
C LYS A 378 -16.15 1.18 -16.21
N LEU A 379 -17.01 1.74 -15.36
CA LEU A 379 -16.76 1.96 -13.94
C LEU A 379 -17.72 1.10 -13.11
N ILE A 380 -17.18 0.13 -12.38
CA ILE A 380 -17.93 -0.75 -11.50
C ILE A 380 -17.51 -0.48 -10.05
N VAL A 381 -18.46 -0.08 -9.21
CA VAL A 381 -18.18 0.39 -7.85
C VAL A 381 -18.92 -0.47 -6.81
N SER A 382 -18.17 -1.03 -5.86
CA SER A 382 -18.72 -1.81 -4.75
C SER A 382 -18.83 -0.98 -3.47
N PHE A 383 -20.01 -0.95 -2.84
CA PHE A 383 -20.25 -0.25 -1.57
C PHE A 383 -20.46 -1.26 -0.43
N SER A 384 -19.39 -1.57 0.29
CA SER A 384 -19.36 -2.72 1.21
C SER A 384 -20.26 -2.60 2.45
N ARG A 385 -20.79 -1.41 2.74
CA ARG A 385 -21.58 -1.12 3.95
C ARG A 385 -22.86 -0.32 3.68
N ASP A 386 -23.19 -0.02 2.42
CA ASP A 386 -24.47 0.62 2.11
C ASP A 386 -25.62 -0.40 2.22
N VAL A 387 -26.78 0.09 2.65
CA VAL A 387 -27.90 -0.75 3.14
C VAL A 387 -28.57 -1.54 1.99
N GLU A 388 -28.32 -1.17 0.74
CA GLU A 388 -28.96 -1.74 -0.46
C GLU A 388 -28.29 -3.02 -1.00
N CYS A 389 -27.15 -3.48 -0.47
CA CYS A 389 -26.51 -4.73 -0.93
C CYS A 389 -27.21 -6.03 -0.48
N ARG A 390 -28.42 -5.95 0.10
CA ARG A 390 -29.29 -7.10 0.38
C ARG A 390 -30.60 -6.90 -0.37
N ASN A 391 -30.72 -7.47 -1.56
CA ASN A 391 -31.96 -8.05 -2.14
C ASN A 391 -31.81 -8.16 -3.66
N GLY A 392 -31.24 -9.28 -4.10
CA GLY A 392 -31.21 -9.69 -5.50
C GLY A 392 -31.20 -11.21 -5.68
N ALA A 393 -31.70 -11.95 -4.68
CA ALA A 393 -32.01 -13.38 -4.76
C ALA A 393 -32.69 -13.77 -3.44
N ASP A 394 -34.02 -13.84 -3.45
CA ASP A 394 -34.93 -14.55 -2.54
C ASP A 394 -36.17 -13.72 -2.22
N LYS A 395 -37.10 -13.75 -3.18
CA LYS A 395 -38.53 -13.84 -2.87
C LYS A 395 -39.12 -14.90 -3.78
N SER A 396 -38.92 -16.16 -3.43
CA SER A 396 -39.92 -17.18 -3.74
C SER A 396 -41.05 -17.05 -2.72
N GLU A 397 -42.09 -16.34 -3.13
CA GLU A 397 -43.44 -16.70 -2.69
C GLU A 397 -43.69 -18.12 -3.20
N ASP A 398 -43.72 -19.11 -2.32
CA ASP A 398 -44.97 -19.84 -2.10
C ASP A 398 -44.86 -20.77 -0.90
N ALA A 399 -45.74 -20.54 0.07
CA ALA A 399 -46.00 -21.46 1.15
C ALA A 399 -47.36 -22.09 0.86
N SER A 400 -47.41 -23.32 0.34
CA SER A 400 -48.46 -24.27 0.73
C SER A 400 -48.26 -25.69 0.20
N LYS A 401 -48.37 -26.61 1.16
CA LYS A 401 -48.89 -27.99 1.09
C LYS A 401 -47.91 -29.16 0.86
N ARG A 402 -48.16 -30.15 1.72
CA ARG A 402 -47.50 -31.43 1.99
C ARG A 402 -48.03 -32.52 1.05
N GLU A 403 -47.40 -33.70 1.21
CA GLU A 403 -47.81 -35.07 0.87
C GLU A 403 -47.24 -35.56 -0.47
N GLU A 404 -46.16 -36.34 -0.44
CA GLU A 404 -46.06 -37.80 -0.20
C GLU A 404 -46.65 -38.67 -1.32
N ASP A 405 -45.75 -39.52 -1.83
CA ASP A 405 -45.93 -40.90 -2.26
C ASP A 405 -46.30 -41.29 -3.71
N LYS A 406 -45.42 -42.19 -4.20
CA LYS A 406 -45.63 -43.37 -5.06
C LYS A 406 -45.56 -43.28 -6.60
N ALA A 407 -44.41 -43.75 -7.08
CA ALA A 407 -44.21 -45.03 -7.80
C ALA A 407 -44.72 -45.24 -9.26
N SER A 408 -43.95 -46.13 -9.92
CA SER A 408 -44.12 -46.78 -11.24
C SER A 408 -43.73 -45.92 -12.45
N GLY A 409 -42.70 -46.30 -13.22
CA GLY A 409 -42.68 -47.39 -14.22
C GLY A 409 -42.83 -46.71 -15.60
N THR A 410 -41.96 -46.84 -16.61
CA THR A 410 -41.55 -48.04 -17.31
C THR A 410 -40.58 -47.64 -18.45
N SER A 411 -39.60 -48.51 -18.69
CA SER A 411 -38.93 -48.89 -19.95
C SER A 411 -39.15 -48.09 -21.26
N GLY A 412 -38.04 -47.82 -21.95
CA GLY A 412 -37.96 -47.55 -23.39
C GLY A 412 -36.51 -47.52 -23.86
N ASP A 413 -36.21 -48.38 -24.83
CA ASP A 413 -34.90 -48.93 -25.21
C ASP A 413 -34.11 -48.13 -26.29
N VAL A 414 -32.79 -48.34 -26.26
CA VAL A 414 -31.80 -48.49 -27.38
C VAL A 414 -31.57 -47.37 -28.41
N GLY A 415 -30.28 -47.01 -28.54
CA GLY A 415 -29.72 -46.44 -29.77
C GLY A 415 -28.23 -46.09 -29.63
N ILE A 416 -27.35 -47.10 -29.66
CA ILE A 416 -25.90 -46.92 -29.84
C ILE A 416 -25.64 -46.66 -31.32
N ASP A 417 -24.92 -45.59 -31.67
CA ASP A 417 -24.10 -45.63 -32.87
C ASP A 417 -22.86 -44.73 -32.74
N SER A 418 -21.76 -45.22 -33.29
CA SER A 418 -20.38 -44.86 -32.95
C SER A 418 -19.64 -44.17 -34.09
N LYS A 419 -19.07 -42.97 -33.82
CA LYS A 419 -17.85 -42.34 -34.40
C LYS A 419 -17.82 -42.10 -35.94
N PRO A 420 -16.93 -41.23 -36.51
CA PRO A 420 -15.68 -40.69 -35.96
C PRO A 420 -15.42 -39.18 -36.15
N CYS A 421 -14.31 -38.77 -35.54
CA CYS A 421 -13.62 -37.49 -35.55
C CYS A 421 -13.23 -37.01 -36.98
N VAL A 422 -13.51 -35.74 -37.29
CA VAL A 422 -12.92 -34.99 -38.41
C VAL A 422 -12.46 -33.62 -37.90
N LYS A 423 -11.24 -33.26 -38.31
CA LYS A 423 -10.54 -32.00 -38.03
C LYS A 423 -11.27 -30.84 -38.71
N GLU A 424 -11.66 -29.82 -37.95
CA GLU A 424 -12.04 -28.53 -38.53
C GLU A 424 -11.33 -27.37 -37.81
N THR A 425 -10.76 -26.52 -38.65
CA THR A 425 -10.08 -25.26 -38.39
C THR A 425 -10.93 -24.29 -37.57
N VAL A 426 -10.33 -23.67 -36.56
CA VAL A 426 -10.93 -22.60 -35.75
C VAL A 426 -11.37 -21.45 -36.67
N PRO A 427 -12.67 -21.09 -36.74
CA PRO A 427 -13.11 -19.93 -37.49
C PRO A 427 -12.71 -18.65 -36.74
N ALA A 428 -12.24 -17.64 -37.47
CA ALA A 428 -12.05 -16.29 -36.95
C ALA A 428 -13.37 -15.81 -36.30
N LEU A 429 -13.33 -15.58 -34.99
CA LEU A 429 -14.43 -15.03 -34.21
C LEU A 429 -14.77 -13.64 -34.74
N LYS A 430 -15.88 -13.53 -35.49
CA LYS A 430 -16.55 -12.26 -35.75
C LYS A 430 -16.89 -11.63 -34.40
N VAL A 431 -16.47 -10.38 -34.23
CA VAL A 431 -16.86 -9.51 -33.12
C VAL A 431 -18.39 -9.46 -33.06
N VAL A 432 -18.97 -10.25 -32.16
CA VAL A 432 -20.37 -10.13 -31.79
C VAL A 432 -20.43 -9.01 -30.78
N ARG A 433 -20.96 -7.84 -31.18
CA ARG A 433 -21.43 -6.84 -30.23
C ARG A 433 -22.47 -7.54 -29.34
N THR A 434 -22.13 -7.75 -28.08
CA THR A 434 -23.06 -8.30 -27.10
C THR A 434 -24.28 -7.38 -26.96
N GLN A 435 -25.42 -8.02 -26.70
CA GLN A 435 -26.79 -7.49 -26.72
C GLN A 435 -26.95 -6.08 -26.14
N GLU A 436 -27.75 -5.25 -26.82
CA GLU A 436 -28.30 -4.01 -26.27
C GLU A 436 -29.11 -4.31 -24.99
N TRP A 437 -28.54 -4.01 -23.83
CA TRP A 437 -29.26 -4.07 -22.56
C TRP A 437 -30.03 -2.77 -22.32
N LYS A 438 -31.36 -2.85 -22.29
CA LYS A 438 -32.24 -1.68 -22.10
C LYS A 438 -32.21 -1.16 -20.67
N MET A 439 -31.96 0.14 -20.57
CA MET A 439 -31.94 0.96 -19.36
C MET A 439 -33.27 0.95 -18.62
N LYS A 440 -33.23 0.97 -17.28
CA LYS A 440 -34.34 1.54 -16.50
C LYS A 440 -34.02 3.01 -16.28
N GLU A 441 -34.67 3.87 -17.07
CA GLU A 441 -34.71 5.31 -16.83
C GLU A 441 -35.37 5.54 -15.47
N ASN A 442 -34.61 6.09 -14.52
CA ASN A 442 -35.06 6.97 -13.44
C ASN A 442 -33.86 7.35 -12.56
N ASP A 443 -32.96 8.18 -13.09
CA ASP A 443 -32.53 9.44 -12.46
C ASP A 443 -31.49 10.12 -13.37
N SER A 444 -31.63 11.43 -13.53
CA SER A 444 -30.82 12.36 -14.34
C SER A 444 -29.45 11.85 -14.87
N GLY A 445 -29.46 11.33 -16.10
CA GLY A 445 -28.46 11.65 -17.15
C GLY A 445 -26.96 11.55 -16.86
N VAL A 446 -26.44 10.48 -16.22
CA VAL A 446 -25.08 9.91 -16.47
C VAL A 446 -25.07 8.45 -15.99
N SER A 447 -25.43 7.47 -16.83
CA SER A 447 -25.63 6.07 -16.37
C SER A 447 -24.68 5.04 -17.01
N ASN A 448 -23.36 5.24 -16.88
CA ASN A 448 -22.35 4.20 -17.18
C ASN A 448 -21.55 3.75 -15.93
N TRP A 449 -21.96 4.14 -14.73
CA TRP A 449 -21.41 3.64 -13.47
C TRP A 449 -22.43 2.71 -12.81
N ILE A 450 -21.98 1.54 -12.35
CA ILE A 450 -22.86 0.48 -11.84
C ILE A 450 -22.50 0.20 -10.39
N SER A 451 -23.51 0.26 -9.50
CA SER A 451 -23.39 -0.28 -8.14
C SER A 451 -23.26 -1.79 -8.26
N GLY A 452 -22.07 -2.30 -7.96
CA GLY A 452 -21.76 -3.72 -8.00
C GLY A 452 -22.12 -4.45 -6.72
N GLY A 453 -21.54 -5.64 -6.53
CA GLY A 453 -21.69 -6.41 -5.30
C GLY A 453 -21.03 -5.74 -4.09
N LYS A 454 -21.03 -6.44 -2.95
CA LYS A 454 -20.51 -5.90 -1.67
C LYS A 454 -19.00 -5.58 -1.75
N TYR A 455 -18.24 -6.42 -2.42
CA TYR A 455 -16.81 -6.23 -2.70
C TYR A 455 -16.51 -6.32 -4.20
N VAL A 456 -15.29 -5.90 -4.57
CA VAL A 456 -14.86 -5.90 -5.98
C VAL A 456 -14.94 -7.28 -6.61
N GLN A 457 -14.60 -8.34 -5.87
CA GLN A 457 -14.74 -9.72 -6.36
C GLN A 457 -16.20 -10.13 -6.61
N ASP A 458 -17.16 -9.62 -5.84
CA ASP A 458 -18.57 -9.91 -6.07
C ASP A 458 -19.04 -9.24 -7.36
N SER A 459 -18.57 -8.01 -7.57
CA SER A 459 -18.79 -7.30 -8.84
C SER A 459 -18.14 -8.03 -10.01
N MET A 460 -16.93 -8.58 -9.86
CA MET A 460 -16.29 -9.38 -10.90
C MET A 460 -17.14 -10.61 -11.27
N ARG A 461 -17.74 -11.30 -10.29
CA ARG A 461 -18.65 -12.42 -10.56
C ARG A 461 -19.88 -12.03 -11.36
N LEU A 462 -20.39 -10.80 -11.19
CA LEU A 462 -21.50 -10.29 -12.03
C LEU A 462 -21.08 -10.03 -13.49
N TRP A 463 -19.78 -9.84 -13.74
CA TRP A 463 -19.20 -9.55 -15.05
C TRP A 463 -18.34 -10.70 -15.58
N HIS A 464 -18.56 -11.92 -15.08
CA HIS A 464 -17.72 -13.10 -15.32
C HIS A 464 -17.47 -13.37 -16.81
N HIS A 465 -18.51 -13.37 -17.66
CA HIS A 465 -18.39 -13.61 -19.09
C HIS A 465 -17.48 -12.59 -19.82
N ASP A 466 -17.65 -11.30 -19.52
CA ASP A 466 -16.81 -10.25 -20.13
C ASP A 466 -15.36 -10.32 -19.62
N ILE A 467 -15.17 -10.61 -18.33
CA ILE A 467 -13.84 -10.77 -17.74
C ILE A 467 -13.11 -11.96 -18.39
N ALA A 468 -13.74 -13.13 -18.49
CA ALA A 468 -13.16 -14.30 -19.12
C ALA A 468 -12.78 -14.03 -20.59
N ARG A 469 -13.68 -13.37 -21.34
CA ARG A 469 -13.41 -12.93 -22.72
C ARG A 469 -12.18 -12.01 -22.78
N LEU A 470 -12.15 -10.95 -21.98
CA LEU A 470 -11.09 -9.94 -22.02
C LEU A 470 -9.74 -10.53 -21.59
N ILE A 471 -9.70 -11.32 -20.52
CA ILE A 471 -8.49 -11.97 -20.03
C ILE A 471 -7.90 -12.94 -21.08
N SER A 472 -8.75 -13.57 -21.88
CA SER A 472 -8.33 -14.50 -22.94
C SER A 472 -7.75 -13.83 -24.18
N LEU A 473 -7.91 -12.50 -24.35
CA LEU A 473 -7.33 -11.78 -25.48
C LEU A 473 -5.80 -11.72 -25.38
N PRO A 474 -5.02 -11.95 -26.46
CA PRO A 474 -3.56 -12.11 -26.39
C PRO A 474 -2.78 -10.98 -25.70
N ASP A 475 -3.23 -9.74 -25.85
CA ASP A 475 -2.50 -8.57 -25.34
C ASP A 475 -3.11 -7.96 -24.07
N SER A 476 -4.25 -8.48 -23.58
CA SER A 476 -4.95 -7.83 -22.46
C SER A 476 -4.12 -7.83 -21.18
N CYS A 477 -4.29 -6.78 -20.39
CA CYS A 477 -3.61 -6.60 -19.13
C CYS A 477 -4.60 -6.47 -17.96
N VAL A 478 -4.31 -7.18 -16.88
CA VAL A 478 -5.03 -7.13 -15.60
C VAL A 478 -4.11 -6.52 -14.55
N TYR A 479 -4.62 -5.53 -13.83
CA TYR A 479 -3.91 -4.83 -12.77
C TYR A 479 -4.69 -4.89 -11.46
N VAL A 480 -4.03 -5.32 -10.40
CA VAL A 480 -4.61 -5.36 -9.05
C VAL A 480 -3.78 -4.46 -8.12
N CYS A 481 -4.42 -3.52 -7.44
CA CYS A 481 -3.75 -2.60 -6.54
C CYS A 481 -4.50 -2.46 -5.21
N GLY A 482 -3.78 -2.58 -4.08
CA GLY A 482 -4.36 -2.41 -2.74
C GLY A 482 -3.82 -3.38 -1.69
N ASP A 483 -4.69 -3.83 -0.78
CA ASP A 483 -4.29 -4.67 0.36
C ASP A 483 -3.83 -6.08 -0.06
N ALA A 484 -2.60 -6.43 0.34
CA ALA A 484 -1.95 -7.69 0.00
C ALA A 484 -2.55 -8.92 0.70
N VAL A 485 -3.08 -8.75 1.91
CA VAL A 485 -3.42 -9.89 2.79
C VAL A 485 -4.74 -10.52 2.38
N SER A 486 -5.77 -9.70 2.19
CA SER A 486 -7.13 -10.18 1.96
C SER A 486 -7.59 -9.97 0.53
N MET A 487 -7.42 -8.75 0.01
CA MET A 487 -8.02 -8.32 -1.25
C MET A 487 -7.35 -9.00 -2.45
N ALA A 488 -6.03 -8.95 -2.55
CA ALA A 488 -5.31 -9.52 -3.71
C ALA A 488 -5.55 -11.03 -3.88
N THR A 489 -5.55 -11.79 -2.78
CA THR A 489 -5.85 -13.23 -2.79
C THR A 489 -7.29 -13.48 -3.25
N SER A 490 -8.28 -12.78 -2.68
CA SER A 490 -9.69 -12.95 -3.09
C SER A 490 -9.93 -12.59 -4.56
N VAL A 491 -9.28 -11.55 -5.08
CA VAL A 491 -9.37 -11.18 -6.50
C VAL A 491 -8.78 -12.29 -7.37
N ARG A 492 -7.60 -12.81 -7.03
CA ARG A 492 -6.95 -13.88 -7.78
C ARG A 492 -7.80 -15.16 -7.80
N ASP A 493 -8.32 -15.57 -6.65
CA ASP A 493 -9.19 -16.74 -6.54
C ASP A 493 -10.46 -16.56 -7.39
N THR A 494 -11.03 -15.35 -7.39
CA THR A 494 -12.21 -15.02 -8.20
C THR A 494 -11.91 -15.05 -9.70
N VAL A 495 -10.73 -14.62 -10.14
CA VAL A 495 -10.33 -14.79 -11.55
C VAL A 495 -10.24 -16.27 -11.91
N VAL A 496 -9.66 -17.10 -11.05
CA VAL A 496 -9.59 -18.56 -11.27
C VAL A 496 -10.99 -19.18 -11.36
N GLU A 497 -11.90 -18.79 -10.45
CA GLU A 497 -13.31 -19.22 -10.49
C GLU A 497 -13.98 -18.84 -11.83
N ILE A 498 -13.87 -17.58 -12.24
CA ILE A 498 -14.46 -17.08 -13.49
C ILE A 498 -13.92 -17.85 -14.71
N LEU A 499 -12.62 -18.14 -14.76
CA LEU A 499 -12.02 -18.88 -15.88
C LEU A 499 -12.55 -20.32 -15.97
N VAL A 500 -12.84 -20.96 -14.84
CA VAL A 500 -13.42 -22.31 -14.79
C VAL A 500 -14.90 -22.27 -15.17
N ASP A 501 -15.66 -21.37 -14.57
CA ASP A 501 -17.11 -21.26 -14.78
C ASP A 501 -17.46 -20.94 -16.24
N GLU A 502 -16.64 -20.12 -16.90
CA GLU A 502 -16.79 -19.78 -18.33
C GLU A 502 -16.15 -20.81 -19.28
N GLY A 503 -15.61 -21.91 -18.75
CA GLY A 503 -14.99 -22.97 -19.56
C GLY A 503 -13.74 -22.52 -20.32
N THR A 504 -13.11 -21.40 -19.91
CA THR A 504 -11.82 -20.95 -20.46
C THR A 504 -10.70 -21.93 -20.08
N VAL A 505 -10.81 -22.53 -18.89
CA VAL A 505 -9.96 -23.61 -18.39
C VAL A 505 -10.83 -24.70 -17.78
N ALA A 506 -10.32 -25.94 -17.72
CA ALA A 506 -11.11 -27.09 -17.26
C ALA A 506 -11.16 -27.21 -15.73
N THR A 507 -10.08 -26.86 -15.03
CA THR A 507 -9.93 -27.07 -13.59
C THR A 507 -9.39 -25.83 -12.87
N LYS A 508 -9.53 -25.80 -11.55
CA LYS A 508 -8.96 -24.71 -10.72
C LYS A 508 -7.43 -24.70 -10.81
N GLU A 509 -6.79 -25.87 -10.89
CA GLU A 509 -5.35 -26.01 -11.05
C GLU A 509 -4.87 -25.41 -12.39
N ASP A 510 -5.63 -25.63 -13.46
CA ASP A 510 -5.37 -25.03 -14.77
C ASP A 510 -5.53 -23.50 -14.70
N GLY A 511 -6.57 -23.00 -14.01
CA GLY A 511 -6.77 -21.56 -13.81
C GLY A 511 -5.63 -20.90 -13.03
N VAL A 512 -5.15 -21.54 -11.95
CA VAL A 512 -3.96 -21.06 -11.21
C VAL A 512 -2.73 -21.03 -12.11
N THR A 513 -2.55 -22.05 -12.95
CA THR A 513 -1.43 -22.12 -13.91
C THR A 513 -1.54 -21.04 -14.97
N PHE A 514 -2.75 -20.78 -15.48
CA PHE A 514 -3.05 -19.74 -16.44
C PHE A 514 -2.72 -18.34 -15.89
N VAL A 515 -3.17 -18.02 -14.67
CA VAL A 515 -2.85 -16.73 -14.03
C VAL A 515 -1.35 -16.58 -13.79
N LYS A 516 -0.64 -17.65 -13.38
CA LYS A 516 0.82 -17.61 -13.25
C LYS A 516 1.53 -17.34 -14.58
N GLU A 517 0.99 -17.87 -15.68
CA GLU A 517 1.54 -17.62 -17.00
C GLU A 517 1.32 -16.16 -17.44
N LEU A 518 0.13 -15.60 -17.18
CA LEU A 518 -0.12 -14.17 -17.37
C LEU A 518 0.83 -13.29 -16.54
N GLN A 519 1.13 -13.68 -15.30
CA GLN A 519 2.09 -12.96 -14.46
C GLN A 519 3.50 -12.97 -15.07
N LYS A 520 3.96 -14.12 -15.58
CA LYS A 520 5.26 -14.23 -16.27
C LYS A 520 5.32 -13.39 -17.54
N GLN A 521 4.20 -13.28 -18.25
CA GLN A 521 4.08 -12.49 -19.47
C GLN A 521 3.90 -10.98 -19.21
N GLY A 522 3.80 -10.55 -17.94
CA GLY A 522 3.52 -9.15 -17.60
C GLY A 522 2.10 -8.72 -18.01
N ARG A 523 1.15 -9.65 -18.03
CA ARG A 523 -0.26 -9.43 -18.37
C ARG A 523 -1.19 -9.50 -17.17
N TYR A 524 -0.72 -10.03 -16.04
CA TYR A 524 -1.40 -9.93 -14.74
C TYR A 524 -0.39 -9.36 -13.74
N MET A 525 -0.65 -8.14 -13.25
CA MET A 525 0.29 -7.39 -12.41
C MET A 525 -0.36 -6.97 -11.10
N GLU A 526 0.41 -7.03 -10.02
CA GLU A 526 -0.05 -6.70 -8.67
C GLU A 526 0.86 -5.60 -8.06
N ASP A 527 0.27 -4.52 -7.56
CA ASP A 527 0.91 -3.51 -6.72
C ASP A 527 0.24 -3.51 -5.34
N ILE A 528 0.75 -4.36 -4.46
CA ILE A 528 0.11 -4.71 -3.19
C ILE A 528 0.92 -4.20 -1.99
N TRP A 529 0.22 -3.69 -0.98
CA TRP A 529 0.80 -3.22 0.27
C TRP A 529 0.05 -3.80 1.47
N THR A 530 0.71 -3.83 2.63
CA THR A 530 0.07 -4.15 3.90
C THR A 530 -0.09 -2.89 4.74
N ALA A 531 -1.27 -2.70 5.34
CA ALA A 531 -1.57 -1.57 6.21
C ALA A 531 -0.89 -1.66 7.59
#